data_AF-A0A1A8WKE2-F1
#
_entry.id   AF-A0A1A8WKE2-F1
#
_cell.length_a   1.000
_cell.length_b   1.000
_cell.length_c   1.000
_cell.angle_alpha   90.00
_cell.angle_beta   90.00
_cell.angle_gamma   90.00
#
_symmetry.space_group_name_H-M   'P 1'
#
loop_
_entity.id
_entity.type
_entity.pdbx_description
1 polymer ?
#
loop_
_entity_poly.entity_id
_entity_poly.type
_entity_poly.pdbx_seq_one_letter_code
_entity_poly.pdbx_strand_id
1 'polypeptide(L)'
;MFNVCVRRFSKKAGWSWLKNRRGRKKILLFAYPPKERSNIVKLTDDSDKLIFVCNAKLRDNFLSTVKSMKETKCVVKNNSVITPCLVISKAKCHTLLESFTYDEILHLEKLSPNILKAFEEAEGKLEKEKENSILSRHEAIKFKLMK
;
A
#
# COMPACT_ATOMS: atom_id res chain seq x y z
N MET A 1 -6.12 46.62 11.40
CA MET A 1 -6.02 46.13 10.00
C MET A 1 -5.33 44.77 10.06
N PHE A 2 -6.09 43.67 10.02
CA PHE A 2 -5.52 42.32 10.17
C PHE A 2 -4.90 41.86 8.85
N ASN A 3 -3.60 41.56 8.87
CA ASN A 3 -2.95 40.87 7.76
C ASN A 3 -3.51 39.44 7.69
N VAL A 4 -4.48 39.24 6.79
CA VAL A 4 -4.99 37.90 6.45
C VAL A 4 -3.85 37.16 5.73
N CYS A 5 -3.17 36.28 6.45
CA CYS A 5 -2.21 35.37 5.86
C CYS A 5 -2.97 34.32 5.05
N VAL A 6 -3.13 34.57 3.75
CA VAL A 6 -3.67 33.57 2.82
C VAL A 6 -2.61 32.49 2.66
N ARG A 7 -2.81 31.33 3.31
CA ARG A 7 -2.03 30.13 3.02
C ARG A 7 -2.20 29.81 1.53
N ARG A 8 -1.17 30.11 0.73
CA ARG A 8 -1.03 29.53 -0.60
C ARG A 8 -0.80 28.03 -0.40
N PHE A 9 -1.87 27.24 -0.41
CA PHE A 9 -1.75 25.81 -0.61
C PHE A 9 -0.96 25.62 -1.90
N SER A 10 0.25 25.06 -1.78
CA SER A 10 1.04 24.63 -2.92
C SER A 10 0.13 23.82 -3.86
N LYS A 11 0.00 24.24 -5.12
CA LYS A 11 -0.66 23.46 -6.17
C LYS A 11 -0.02 22.07 -6.37
N LYS A 12 1.16 21.82 -5.78
CA LYS A 12 1.73 20.49 -5.58
C LYS A 12 1.08 19.80 -4.38
N ALA A 13 -0.25 19.70 -4.37
CA ALA A 13 -0.88 18.73 -3.49
C ALA A 13 -0.35 17.37 -3.96
N GLY A 14 0.55 16.78 -3.16
CA GLY A 14 1.05 15.44 -3.41
C GLY A 14 -0.12 14.49 -3.66
N TRP A 15 0.13 13.43 -4.43
CA TRP A 15 -0.87 12.45 -4.83
C TRP A 15 -1.73 12.05 -3.61
N SER A 16 -2.96 12.56 -3.54
CA SER A 16 -3.83 12.31 -2.40
C SER A 16 -4.33 10.88 -2.49
N TRP A 17 -3.69 10.00 -1.71
CA TRP A 17 -4.08 8.60 -1.56
C TRP A 17 -5.56 8.42 -1.23
N LEU A 18 -6.15 9.36 -0.49
CA LEU A 18 -7.58 9.37 -0.15
C LEU A 18 -8.49 9.54 -1.38
N LYS A 19 -8.07 10.37 -2.36
CA LYS A 19 -8.80 10.56 -3.63
C LYS A 19 -8.69 9.31 -4.52
N ASN A 20 -7.55 8.62 -4.50
CA ASN A 20 -7.34 7.40 -5.29
C ASN A 20 -8.01 6.14 -4.69
N ARG A 21 -8.34 6.14 -3.39
CA ARG A 21 -8.98 5.00 -2.70
C ARG A 21 -10.48 4.87 -2.95
N ARG A 22 -11.21 5.96 -3.18
CA ARG A 22 -12.69 5.98 -3.11
C ARG A 22 -13.45 5.22 -4.22
N GLY A 23 -12.79 4.52 -5.13
CA GLY A 23 -13.47 3.81 -6.22
C GLY A 23 -12.88 2.47 -6.68
N ARG A 24 -11.71 2.05 -6.18
CA ARG A 24 -11.10 0.79 -6.66
C ARG A 24 -11.68 -0.39 -5.90
N LYS A 25 -12.65 -1.08 -6.53
CA LYS A 25 -13.02 -2.44 -6.13
C LYS A 25 -11.80 -3.34 -6.34
N LYS A 26 -11.37 -4.04 -5.28
CA LYS A 26 -10.31 -5.06 -5.40
C LYS A 26 -10.74 -6.11 -6.43
N ILE A 27 -9.80 -6.53 -7.28
CA ILE A 27 -10.01 -7.55 -8.31
C ILE A 27 -10.52 -8.85 -7.67
N LEU A 28 -9.99 -9.16 -6.49
CA LEU A 28 -10.30 -10.35 -5.72
C LEU A 28 -11.41 -10.10 -4.68
N LEU A 29 -12.18 -11.13 -4.43
CA LEU A 29 -13.17 -11.25 -3.38
C LEU A 29 -12.87 -12.53 -2.60
N PHE A 30 -12.66 -12.43 -1.30
CA PHE A 30 -12.51 -13.58 -0.43
C PHE A 30 -13.09 -13.27 0.94
N ALA A 31 -13.53 -14.31 1.64
CA ALA A 31 -13.98 -14.21 3.02
C ALA A 31 -12.74 -14.14 3.92
N TYR A 32 -12.68 -13.10 4.76
CA TYR A 32 -11.63 -12.97 5.77
C TYR A 32 -12.25 -13.13 7.16
N PRO A 33 -11.68 -13.97 8.05
CA PRO A 33 -10.51 -14.81 7.84
C PRO A 33 -10.81 -16.02 6.94
N PRO A 34 -9.89 -16.42 6.04
CA PRO A 34 -10.10 -17.58 5.17
C PRO A 34 -9.90 -18.88 5.94
N LYS A 35 -10.82 -19.84 5.72
CA LYS A 35 -10.73 -21.19 6.27
C LYS A 35 -9.66 -22.01 5.57
N GLU A 36 -9.64 -21.96 4.24
CA GLU A 36 -8.67 -22.64 3.39
C GLU A 36 -7.50 -21.69 3.09
N ARG A 37 -6.37 -21.91 3.76
CA ARG A 37 -5.16 -21.11 3.58
C ARG A 37 -3.90 -21.91 3.85
N SER A 38 -2.78 -21.39 3.36
CA SER A 38 -1.44 -21.86 3.72
C SER A 38 -1.10 -21.53 5.18
N ASN A 39 0.07 -22.00 5.60
CA ASN A 39 0.73 -21.54 6.81
C ASN A 39 0.86 -20.01 6.80
N ILE A 40 0.65 -19.41 7.96
CA ILE A 40 0.84 -17.98 8.18
C ILE A 40 2.32 -17.76 8.48
N VAL A 41 2.90 -16.80 7.77
CA VAL A 41 4.26 -16.32 7.97
C VAL A 41 4.19 -14.86 8.43
N LYS A 42 4.98 -14.47 9.41
CA LYS A 42 5.12 -13.04 9.76
C LYS A 42 6.04 -12.37 8.73
N LEU A 43 5.73 -11.13 8.33
CA LEU A 43 6.57 -10.40 7.37
C LEU A 43 7.99 -10.18 7.92
N THR A 44 8.08 -9.83 9.19
CA THR A 44 9.30 -9.82 10.02
C THR A 44 8.94 -10.28 11.43
N ASP A 45 9.93 -10.75 12.20
CA ASP A 45 9.70 -11.29 13.55
C ASP A 45 8.98 -10.30 14.48
N ASP A 46 9.33 -9.02 14.36
CA ASP A 46 8.77 -7.91 15.15
C ASP A 46 7.50 -7.29 14.54
N SER A 47 7.12 -7.65 13.31
CA SER A 47 5.96 -7.06 12.66
C SER A 47 4.64 -7.71 13.10
N ASP A 48 3.62 -6.87 13.27
CA ASP A 48 2.22 -7.31 13.40
C ASP A 48 1.60 -7.74 12.05
N LYS A 49 2.40 -7.86 10.97
CA LYS A 49 1.93 -8.15 9.61
C LYS A 49 2.08 -9.64 9.30
N LEU A 50 0.99 -10.25 8.87
CA LEU A 50 0.89 -11.65 8.52
C LEU A 50 0.76 -11.81 7.01
N ILE A 51 1.40 -12.84 6.48
CA ILE A 51 1.38 -13.21 5.07
C ILE A 51 0.94 -14.66 4.98
N PHE A 52 0.01 -14.93 4.09
CA PHE A 52 -0.40 -16.29 3.76
C PHE A 52 -1.00 -16.31 2.35
N VAL A 53 -1.10 -17.51 1.77
CA VAL A 53 -1.77 -17.73 0.50
C VAL A 53 -3.13 -18.36 0.76
N CYS A 54 -4.16 -17.87 0.07
CA CYS A 54 -5.48 -18.48 0.09
C CYS A 54 -6.12 -18.42 -1.29
N ASN A 55 -7.23 -19.13 -1.45
CA ASN A 55 -8.02 -19.09 -2.67
C ASN A 55 -9.04 -17.95 -2.58
N ALA A 56 -9.03 -17.07 -3.58
CA ALA A 56 -9.99 -15.98 -3.71
C ALA A 56 -10.85 -16.14 -4.96
N LYS A 57 -12.09 -15.67 -4.88
CA LYS A 57 -12.99 -15.54 -6.03
C LYS A 57 -12.63 -14.28 -6.80
N LEU A 58 -12.45 -14.41 -8.11
CA LEU A 58 -12.32 -13.28 -8.99
C LEU A 58 -13.68 -12.60 -9.16
N ARG A 59 -13.70 -11.27 -9.13
CA ARG A 59 -14.91 -10.51 -9.46
C ARG A 59 -15.11 -10.47 -10.98
N ASP A 60 -16.35 -10.68 -11.41
CA ASP A 60 -16.70 -10.79 -12.83
C ASP A 60 -16.30 -9.56 -13.66
N ASN A 61 -16.36 -8.36 -13.07
CA ASN A 61 -15.95 -7.10 -13.69
C ASN A 61 -14.46 -7.06 -14.11
N PHE A 62 -13.63 -7.96 -13.59
CA PHE A 62 -12.19 -8.00 -13.84
C PHE A 62 -11.75 -9.26 -14.59
N LEU A 63 -12.70 -10.03 -15.15
CA LEU A 63 -12.40 -11.25 -15.89
C LEU A 63 -11.52 -10.97 -17.13
N SER A 64 -11.76 -9.86 -17.84
CA SER A 64 -10.94 -9.44 -18.97
C SER A 64 -9.49 -9.11 -18.57
N THR A 65 -9.31 -8.47 -17.41
CA THR A 65 -7.97 -8.18 -16.86
C THR A 65 -7.23 -9.46 -16.51
N VAL A 66 -7.89 -10.43 -15.89
CA VAL A 66 -7.24 -11.71 -15.56
C VAL A 66 -6.99 -12.57 -16.80
N LYS A 67 -7.80 -12.46 -17.86
CA LYS A 67 -7.45 -13.12 -19.14
C LYS A 67 -6.14 -12.60 -19.74
N SER A 68 -5.76 -11.36 -19.44
CA SER A 68 -4.46 -10.79 -19.86
C SER A 68 -3.29 -11.21 -18.96
N MET A 69 -3.58 -11.69 -17.76
CA MET A 69 -2.60 -12.26 -16.83
C MET A 69 -2.25 -13.67 -17.33
N LYS A 70 -0.98 -13.86 -17.72
CA LYS A 70 -0.54 -15.08 -18.43
C LYS A 70 -0.21 -16.22 -17.48
N GLU A 71 0.21 -15.91 -16.26
CA GLU A 71 0.76 -16.91 -15.33
C GLU A 71 -0.22 -17.26 -14.18
N THR A 72 -1.32 -16.53 -14.07
CA THR A 72 -2.26 -16.67 -12.96
C THR A 72 -3.08 -17.93 -13.15
N LYS A 73 -2.86 -18.89 -12.26
CA LYS A 73 -3.59 -20.17 -12.27
C LYS A 73 -5.02 -19.95 -11.80
N CYS A 74 -5.99 -20.15 -12.68
CA CYS A 74 -7.41 -20.04 -12.35
C CYS A 74 -8.11 -21.40 -12.45
N VAL A 75 -9.03 -21.66 -11.51
CA VAL A 75 -9.90 -22.83 -11.52
C VAL A 75 -11.35 -22.35 -11.52
N VAL A 76 -12.16 -22.86 -12.44
CA VAL A 76 -13.60 -22.57 -12.47
C VAL A 76 -14.32 -23.57 -11.56
N LYS A 77 -15.00 -23.09 -10.53
CA LYS A 77 -15.79 -23.90 -9.58
C LYS A 77 -17.13 -23.22 -9.33
N ASN A 78 -18.24 -23.92 -9.51
CA ASN A 78 -19.60 -23.43 -9.24
C ASN A 78 -19.87 -22.03 -9.87
N ASN A 79 -19.65 -21.91 -11.18
CA ASN A 79 -19.77 -20.64 -11.94
C ASN A 79 -18.94 -19.47 -11.38
N SER A 80 -17.90 -19.76 -10.60
CA SER A 80 -17.00 -18.76 -10.04
C SER A 80 -15.57 -19.08 -10.45
N VAL A 81 -14.80 -18.07 -10.84
CA VAL A 81 -13.37 -18.23 -11.11
C VAL A 81 -12.62 -18.05 -9.79
N ILE A 82 -11.89 -19.07 -9.39
CA ILE A 82 -11.08 -19.09 -8.17
C ILE A 82 -9.60 -19.01 -8.56
N THR A 83 -8.84 -18.20 -7.84
CA THR A 83 -7.40 -18.03 -8.06
C THR A 83 -6.67 -17.98 -6.72
N PRO A 84 -5.49 -18.61 -6.59
CA PRO A 84 -4.65 -18.44 -5.43
C PRO A 84 -4.11 -17.00 -5.39
N CYS A 85 -4.11 -16.40 -4.20
CA CYS A 85 -3.62 -15.06 -3.99
C CYS A 85 -2.80 -14.95 -2.70
N LEU A 86 -1.78 -14.11 -2.73
CA LEU A 86 -1.07 -13.68 -1.53
C LEU A 86 -1.95 -12.69 -0.77
N VAL A 87 -2.06 -12.86 0.54
CA VAL A 87 -2.78 -11.94 1.41
C VAL A 87 -1.83 -11.41 2.48
N ILE A 88 -1.86 -10.09 2.67
CA ILE A 88 -1.18 -9.40 3.76
C ILE A 88 -2.24 -8.84 4.70
N SER A 89 -2.22 -9.26 5.96
CA SER A 89 -3.15 -8.80 6.99
C SER A 89 -2.43 -8.37 8.26
N LYS A 90 -3.16 -7.70 9.16
CA LYS A 90 -2.66 -7.33 10.48
C LYS A 90 -3.18 -8.31 11.54
N ALA A 91 -2.27 -8.86 12.34
CA ALA A 91 -2.56 -9.91 13.33
C ALA A 91 -3.60 -9.47 14.37
N LYS A 92 -3.40 -8.31 15.01
CA LYS A 92 -4.19 -7.86 16.17
C LYS A 92 -5.64 -7.49 15.85
N CYS A 93 -5.92 -7.03 14.63
CA CYS A 93 -7.22 -6.44 14.29
C CYS A 93 -7.88 -7.13 13.09
N HIS A 94 -7.38 -8.31 12.68
CA HIS A 94 -7.95 -9.10 11.59
C HIS A 94 -8.23 -8.26 10.34
N THR A 95 -7.39 -7.24 10.10
CA THR A 95 -7.63 -6.25 9.05
C THR A 95 -6.85 -6.68 7.83
N LEU A 96 -7.56 -6.90 6.73
CA LEU A 96 -6.95 -7.08 5.43
C LEU A 96 -6.25 -5.79 5.01
N LEU A 97 -4.95 -5.86 4.79
CA LEU A 97 -4.19 -4.74 4.24
C LEU A 97 -4.26 -4.82 2.72
N GLU A 98 -3.64 -5.86 2.14
CA GLU A 98 -3.59 -6.03 0.70
C GLU A 98 -3.65 -7.49 0.26
N SER A 99 -3.97 -7.70 -1.01
CA SER A 99 -3.99 -9.02 -1.65
C SER A 99 -3.46 -8.92 -3.06
N PHE A 100 -2.67 -9.91 -3.48
CA PHE A 100 -2.03 -9.94 -4.79
C PHE A 100 -2.32 -11.25 -5.52
N THR A 101 -2.60 -11.17 -6.81
CA THR A 101 -2.59 -12.35 -7.68
C THR A 101 -1.17 -12.87 -7.89
N TYR A 102 -1.04 -14.09 -8.41
CA TYR A 102 0.27 -14.67 -8.72
C TYR A 102 1.09 -13.79 -9.67
N ASP A 103 0.49 -13.25 -10.74
CA ASP A 103 1.19 -12.39 -11.69
C ASP A 103 1.66 -11.09 -11.05
N GLU A 104 0.85 -10.50 -10.17
CA GLU A 104 1.24 -9.30 -9.43
C GLU A 104 2.48 -9.55 -8.56
N ILE A 105 2.60 -10.73 -7.95
CA ILE A 105 3.81 -11.10 -7.19
C ILE A 105 5.03 -11.22 -8.11
N LEU A 106 4.91 -11.89 -9.25
CA LEU A 106 6.02 -12.01 -10.20
C LEU A 106 6.44 -10.65 -10.76
N HIS A 107 5.49 -9.75 -10.99
CA HIS A 107 5.79 -8.38 -11.38
C HIS A 107 6.47 -7.61 -10.26
N LEU A 108 6.06 -7.78 -9.00
CA LEU A 108 6.72 -7.19 -7.84
C LEU A 108 8.16 -7.71 -7.69
N GLU A 109 8.39 -9.00 -7.91
CA GLU A 109 9.74 -9.59 -7.90
C GLU A 109 10.64 -8.94 -8.97
N LYS A 110 10.13 -8.77 -10.19
CA LYS A 110 10.84 -8.07 -11.27
C LYS A 110 11.13 -6.60 -10.93
N LEU A 111 10.25 -5.94 -10.18
CA LEU A 111 10.42 -4.55 -9.75
C LEU A 111 11.27 -4.38 -8.49
N SER A 112 11.53 -5.46 -7.75
CA SER A 112 12.25 -5.44 -6.47
C SER A 112 13.58 -4.68 -6.54
N PRO A 113 14.46 -4.87 -7.55
CA PRO A 113 15.72 -4.13 -7.61
C PRO A 113 15.52 -2.62 -7.72
N ASN A 114 14.54 -2.17 -8.49
CA ASN A 114 14.22 -0.75 -8.65
C ASN A 114 13.62 -0.16 -7.36
N ILE A 115 12.81 -0.95 -6.65
CA ILE A 115 12.25 -0.57 -5.35
C ILE A 115 13.37 -0.37 -4.34
N LEU A 116 14.32 -1.31 -4.25
CA LEU A 116 15.47 -1.23 -3.35
C LEU A 116 16.34 0.00 -3.65
N LYS A 117 16.66 0.23 -4.93
CA LYS A 117 17.38 1.44 -5.35
C LYS A 117 16.63 2.72 -4.96
N ALA A 118 15.31 2.74 -5.08
CA ALA A 118 14.50 3.90 -4.68
C ALA A 118 14.54 4.14 -3.15
N PHE A 119 14.68 3.09 -2.33
CA PHE A 119 14.90 3.23 -0.89
C PHE A 119 16.26 3.89 -0.61
N GLU A 120 17.34 3.42 -1.24
CA GLU A 120 18.69 3.99 -1.09
C GLU A 120 18.73 5.48 -1.50
N GLU A 121 18.11 5.82 -2.63
CA GLU A 121 18.03 7.20 -3.09
C GLU A 121 17.23 8.10 -2.14
N ALA A 122 16.20 7.57 -1.48
CA ALA A 122 15.40 8.30 -0.50
C ALA A 122 16.17 8.54 0.80
N GLU A 123 16.92 7.55 1.29
CA GLU A 123 17.80 7.70 2.45
C GLU A 123 18.90 8.74 2.18
N GLY A 124 19.57 8.65 1.03
CA GLY A 124 20.62 9.61 0.66
C GLY A 124 20.11 11.05 0.51
N LYS A 125 18.85 11.25 0.08
CA LYS A 125 18.21 12.58 0.09
C LYS A 125 17.97 13.09 1.50
N LEU A 126 17.50 12.22 2.40
CA LEU A 126 17.24 12.58 3.79
C LEU A 126 18.53 13.01 4.52
N GLU A 127 19.65 12.35 4.26
CA GLU A 127 20.95 12.73 4.84
C GLU A 127 21.43 14.10 4.34
N LYS A 128 21.35 14.35 3.03
CA LYS A 128 21.65 15.66 2.44
C LYS A 128 20.73 16.76 2.98
N GLU A 129 19.45 16.45 3.22
CA GLU A 129 18.52 17.38 3.84
C GLU A 129 18.89 17.66 5.31
N LYS A 130 19.33 16.66 6.08
CA LYS A 130 19.80 16.87 7.47
C LYS A 130 20.99 17.82 7.51
N GLU A 131 21.97 17.67 6.62
CA GLU A 131 23.12 18.57 6.51
C GLU A 131 22.70 20.01 6.15
N ASN A 132 21.73 20.17 5.26
CA ASN A 132 21.20 21.47 4.85
C ASN A 132 20.20 22.08 5.87
N SER A 133 19.67 21.30 6.81
CA SER A 133 18.61 21.70 7.74
C SER A 133 19.06 22.52 8.95
N ILE A 134 20.35 22.89 9.05
CA ILE A 134 20.86 23.80 10.08
C ILE A 134 20.06 25.12 10.10
N LEU A 135 19.45 25.52 8.97
CA LEU A 135 18.70 26.77 8.81
C LEU A 135 17.16 26.64 8.95
N SER A 136 16.61 25.45 9.22
CA SER A 136 15.14 25.24 9.22
C SER A 136 14.58 24.67 10.52
N ARG A 137 15.18 25.00 11.67
CA ARG A 137 14.53 24.80 12.97
C ARG A 137 13.29 25.70 13.02
N HIS A 138 12.12 25.10 12.85
CA HIS A 138 10.86 25.77 13.09
C HIS A 138 10.73 25.97 14.61
N GLU A 139 11.21 27.09 15.12
CA GLU A 139 10.95 27.49 16.50
C GLU A 139 9.55 28.10 16.59
N ALA A 140 8.76 27.62 17.55
CA ALA A 140 7.48 28.23 17.86
C ALA A 140 7.73 29.66 18.37
N ILE A 141 7.28 30.66 17.61
CA ILE A 141 7.31 32.06 18.04
C ILE A 141 6.48 32.16 19.32
N LYS A 142 7.15 32.29 20.48
CA LYS A 142 6.48 32.62 21.74
C LYS A 142 5.98 34.06 21.63
N PHE A 143 4.72 34.23 21.27
CA PHE A 143 4.07 35.53 21.37
C PHE A 143 4.08 35.96 22.85
N LYS A 144 4.88 36.98 23.20
CA LYS A 144 4.68 37.72 24.45
C LYS A 144 3.39 38.53 24.27
N LEU A 145 2.34 38.14 24.99
CA LEU A 145 1.20 39.03 25.24
C LEU A 145 1.76 40.27 25.95
N MET A 146 1.73 41.42 25.28
CA MET A 146 1.94 42.70 25.95
C MET A 146 0.75 42.91 26.90
N LYS A 147 1.06 43.18 28.17
CA LYS A 147 0.09 43.56 29.20
C LYS A 147 -0.54 44.90 28.89
#